data_AF-A0A9X4NZF9-F1
#
_entry.id   AF-A0A9X4NZF9-F1
#
_cell.length_a   1.000
_cell.length_b   1.000
_cell.length_c   1.000
_cell.angle_alpha   90.00
_cell.angle_beta   90.00
_cell.angle_gamma   90.00
#
_symmetry.space_group_name_H-M   'P 1'
#
loop_
_entity.id
_entity.type
_entity.pdbx_description
1 polymer ?
#
loop_
_entity_poly.entity_id
_entity_poly.type
_entity_poly.pdbx_seq_one_letter_code
_entity_poly.pdbx_strand_id
1 'polypeptide(L)' 'RMANLFAIVMIAYVWCYLVGIYIHENIKEIKVLHHGRKAKSLFKYGLEYISHCLLNHTNRYRIDIFKFLS' A
#
# COMPACT_ATOMS: atom_id res chain seq x y z
N ARG A 1 -10.46 3.38 25.35
CA ARG A 1 -9.08 2.83 25.26
C ARG A 1 -8.88 2.04 23.95
N MET A 2 -9.73 1.05 23.63
CA MET A 2 -9.62 0.31 22.35
C MET A 2 -9.83 1.18 21.10
N ALA A 3 -10.69 2.20 21.19
CA ALA A 3 -10.98 3.10 20.07
C ALA A 3 -9.73 3.76 19.45
N ASN A 4 -8.74 4.13 20.27
CA ASN A 4 -7.53 4.79 19.77
C ASN A 4 -6.63 3.82 19.00
N LEU A 5 -6.52 2.56 19.45
CA LEU A 5 -5.79 1.52 18.73
C LEU A 5 -6.46 1.24 17.39
N PHE A 6 -7.79 1.11 17.39
CA PHE A 6 -8.55 0.92 16.15
C PHE A 6 -8.40 2.11 15.20
N ALA A 7 -8.44 3.35 15.69
CA ALA A 7 -8.27 4.53 14.86
C ALA A 7 -6.91 4.53 14.13
N ILE A 8 -5.83 4.18 14.84
CA ILE A 8 -4.48 4.10 14.24
C ILE A 8 -4.42 3.00 13.18
N VAL A 9 -5.00 1.82 13.45
CA VAL A 9 -5.05 0.71 12.48
C VAL A 9 -5.86 1.10 11.25
N MET A 10 -6.98 1.82 11.42
CA MET A 10 -7.81 2.29 10.30
C MET A 10 -7.06 3.30 9.43
N ILE A 11 -6.33 4.25 10.04
CA ILE A 11 -5.50 5.21 9.29
C ILE A 11 -4.40 4.47 8.52
N ALA A 12 -3.70 3.53 9.17
CA ALA A 12 -2.68 2.71 8.51
C ALA A 12 -3.28 1.88 7.35
N TYR A 13 -4.50 1.37 7.52
CA TYR A 13 -5.20 0.62 6.49
C TYR A 13 -5.51 1.47 5.26
N VAL A 14 -6.11 2.65 5.47
CA VAL A 14 -6.43 3.61 4.40
C VAL A 14 -5.15 4.02 3.66
N TRP A 15 -4.07 4.28 4.41
CA TRP A 15 -2.79 4.67 3.83
C TRP A 15 -2.19 3.57 2.94
N CYS A 16 -2.17 2.32 3.40
CA CYS A 16 -1.74 1.18 2.58
C CYS A 16 -2.61 1.01 1.33
N TYR A 17 -3.90 1.29 1.42
CA TYR A 17 -4.83 1.16 0.31
C TYR A 17 -4.59 2.22 -0.78
N LEU A 18 -4.44 3.49 -0.39
CA LEU A 18 -4.16 4.61 -1.29
C LEU A 18 -2.83 4.42 -2.04
N VAL A 19 -1.78 4.04 -1.31
CA VAL A 19 -0.47 3.73 -1.90
C VAL A 19 -0.57 2.55 -2.87
N GLY A 20 -1.31 1.50 -2.48
CA GLY A 20 -1.54 0.34 -3.34
C GLY A 20 -2.25 0.66 -4.65
N ILE A 21 -3.26 1.53 -4.60
CA ILE A 21 -3.95 2.06 -5.80
C ILE A 21 -2.99 2.87 -6.66
N TYR A 22 -2.28 3.82 -6.07
CA TYR A 22 -1.37 4.68 -6.82
C TYR A 22 -0.30 3.89 -7.57
N ILE A 23 0.32 2.89 -6.92
CA ILE A 23 1.31 2.03 -7.57
C ILE A 23 0.67 1.19 -8.67
N HIS A 24 -0.54 0.66 -8.42
CA HIS A 24 -1.28 -0.13 -9.41
C HIS A 24 -1.58 0.64 -10.69
N GLU A 25 -2.01 1.91 -10.57
CA GLU A 25 -2.44 2.73 -11.69
C GLU A 25 -1.29 3.46 -12.40
N ASN A 26 -0.30 3.97 -11.65
CA ASN A 26 0.70 4.89 -12.20
C ASN A 26 2.06 4.25 -12.51
N ILE A 27 2.37 3.09 -11.91
CA ILE A 27 3.73 2.55 -11.93
C ILE A 27 3.76 1.13 -12.45
N LYS A 28 3.03 0.23 -11.77
CA LYS A 28 3.05 -1.19 -12.08
C LYS A 28 1.71 -1.81 -11.75
N GLU A 29 0.99 -2.14 -12.81
CA GLU A 29 -0.26 -2.84 -12.69
C GLU A 29 -0.09 -4.23 -12.05
N ILE A 30 -1.06 -4.62 -11.24
CA ILE A 30 -1.13 -5.93 -10.61
C ILE A 30 -1.67 -6.87 -11.67
N LYS A 31 -0.84 -7.84 -12.06
CA LYS A 31 -1.23 -8.85 -13.04
C LYS A 31 -2.53 -9.56 -12.62
N VAL A 32 -3.46 -9.65 -13.57
CA VAL A 32 -4.62 -10.53 -13.47
C VAL A 32 -4.20 -11.93 -13.91
N LEU A 33 -4.45 -12.93 -13.08
CA LEU A 33 -4.13 -14.32 -13.37
C LEU A 33 -5.13 -14.91 -14.38
N HIS A 34 -4.80 -16.06 -14.96
CA HIS A 34 -5.64 -16.73 -15.98
C HIS A 34 -7.09 -16.97 -15.51
N HIS A 35 -7.31 -17.17 -14.21
CA HIS A 35 -8.63 -17.33 -13.60
C HIS A 35 -9.38 -15.99 -13.34
N GLY A 36 -8.94 -14.88 -13.92
CA GLY A 36 -9.61 -13.56 -13.82
C GLY A 36 -9.41 -12.83 -12.49
N ARG A 37 -8.66 -13.38 -11.53
CA ARG A 37 -8.39 -12.76 -10.23
C ARG A 37 -7.05 -12.03 -10.22
N LYS A 38 -6.98 -10.87 -9.55
CA LYS A 38 -5.71 -10.14 -9.33
C LYS A 38 -4.73 -11.02 -8.52
N ALA A 39 -3.45 -11.03 -8.91
CA ALA A 39 -2.41 -11.80 -8.23
C ALA A 39 -2.15 -11.34 -6.78
N LYS A 40 -2.41 -10.07 -6.49
CA LYS A 40 -2.36 -9.49 -5.13
C LYS A 40 -3.54 -8.56 -4.91
N SER A 41 -3.93 -8.39 -3.65
CA SER A 41 -4.83 -7.31 -3.24
C SER A 41 -4.11 -5.97 -3.28
N LEU A 42 -4.83 -4.88 -3.58
CA LEU A 42 -4.31 -3.51 -3.56
C LEU A 42 -3.72 -3.16 -2.19
N PHE A 43 -4.41 -3.53 -1.10
CA PHE A 43 -3.90 -3.33 0.25
C PHE A 43 -2.55 -4.04 0.47
N LYS A 44 -2.45 -5.31 0.09
CA LYS A 44 -1.21 -6.09 0.22
C LYS A 44 -0.09 -5.46 -0.61
N TYR A 45 -0.42 -4.91 -1.77
CA TYR A 45 0.54 -4.27 -2.65
C TYR A 45 1.12 -2.98 -2.05
N GLY A 46 0.27 -2.12 -1.50
CA GLY A 46 0.72 -0.92 -0.79
C GLY A 46 1.44 -1.23 0.52
N LEU A 47 0.96 -2.20 1.31
CA LEU A 47 1.62 -2.63 2.54
C LEU A 47 3.02 -3.17 2.28
N GLU A 48 3.20 -4.01 1.25
CA GLU A 48 4.51 -4.55 0.88
C GLU A 48 5.49 -3.42 0.52
N TYR A 49 5.01 -2.41 -0.22
CA TYR A 49 5.81 -1.23 -0.55
C TYR A 49 6.18 -0.39 0.68
N ILE A 50 5.21 -0.09 1.54
CA ILE A 50 5.44 0.67 2.78
C ILE A 50 6.43 -0.06 3.69
N SER A 51 6.25 -1.37 3.89
CA SER A 51 7.19 -2.20 4.66
C SER A 51 8.58 -2.19 4.05
N HIS A 52 8.71 -2.26 2.72
CA HIS A 52 10.02 -2.16 2.06
C HIS A 52 10.69 -0.79 2.24
N CYS A 53 9.89 0.28 2.28
CA CYS A 53 10.42 1.62 2.47
C CYS A 53 10.80 1.89 3.94
N LEU A 54 10.02 1.40 4.89
CA LEU A 54 10.26 1.58 6.33
C LEU A 54 11.35 0.64 6.88
N LEU A 55 11.27 -0.65 6.55
CA LEU A 55 12.15 -1.68 7.14
C LEU A 55 13.47 -1.83 6.39
N ASN A 56 13.44 -1.72 5.06
CA ASN A 56 14.64 -1.95 4.23
C ASN A 56 15.24 -0.65 3.68
N HIS A 57 14.67 0.52 3.99
CA HIS A 57 15.03 1.83 3.39
C HIS A 57 15.09 1.80 1.85
N THR A 58 14.39 0.84 1.24
CA THR A 58 14.44 0.59 -0.21
C THR A 58 13.25 1.27 -0.86
N ASN A 59 13.46 2.46 -1.39
CA ASN A 59 12.43 3.16 -2.14
C ASN A 59 12.47 2.73 -3.62
N ARG A 60 11.92 1.54 -3.92
CA ARG A 60 11.96 0.93 -5.26
C ARG A 60 11.36 1.81 -6.36
N TYR A 61 10.42 2.68 -6.03
CA TYR A 61 9.69 3.48 -7.01
C TYR A 61 9.90 4.99 -6.82
N ARG A 62 10.80 5.39 -5.92
CA ARG A 62 11.09 6.79 -5.51
C ARG A 62 9.83 7.61 -5.21
N ILE A 63 8.79 6.97 -4.65
CA ILE A 63 7.54 7.64 -4.29
C ILE A 63 7.66 8.18 -2.87
N ASP A 64 7.21 9.41 -2.68
CA ASP A 64 7.07 10.01 -1.35
C ASP A 64 5.78 9.51 -0.67
N ILE A 65 5.93 8.53 0.21
CA ILE A 65 4.79 7.82 0.83
C ILE A 65 4.04 8.76 1.80
N PHE A 66 4.74 9.74 2.35
CA PHE A 66 4.17 10.76 3.24
C PHE A 66 3.19 11.69 2.52
N LYS A 67 3.29 11.81 1.19
CA LYS A 67 2.33 12.60 0.39
C LYS A 67 0.93 11.98 0.37
N PHE A 68 0.78 10.71 0.73
CA PHE A 68 -0.54 10.06 0.83
C PHE A 68 -1.19 10.21 2.21
N LEU A 69 -0.48 10.80 3.17
CA LEU A 69 -0.97 11.12 4.51
C LEU A 69 -1.37 12.60 4.68
N SER A 70 -0.99 13.46 3.73
CA SER A 70 -1.21 14.91 3.70
C SER A 70 -2.11 15.31 2.54
#